data_AF-A0A821F5H4-F1
#
_entry.id   AF-A0A821F5H4-F1
#
_cell.length_a   1.000
_cell.length_b   1.000
_cell.length_c   1.000
_cell.angle_alpha   90.00
_cell.angle_beta   90.00
_cell.angle_gamma   90.00
#
_symmetry.space_group_name_H-M   'P 1'
#
loop_
_entity.id
_entity.type
_entity.pdbx_description
1 polymer ?
#
loop_
_entity_poly.entity_id
_entity_poly.type
_entity_poly.pdbx_seq_one_letter_code
_entity_poly.pdbx_strand_id
1 'polypeptide(L)'
;MLHDNRTSLIESSATRCRHVFEVVRVSTACFLFRIEIITLFRSISLFSQQKHLIMDEEYDVILLGTGLLVKLLIHTGVTRYLEFKCIEGSYVYKNGTAEKVPADQSEALKSPLMGLFEKRRFGNLLNWVKDYDEKNPKTQNDIPPNTRMVDAFKKYDLSQDTMDFTGHALALHSDDDYLEKPALESIKRIQLYLASLARYGKSPYLYPLYGLGELPQAFARLSAIYGGTYMLDKPVDEIVFENGVVIGVRSGDQTARCKAVICDPSYVPDKVKKVGRVIRAICLLRHPVKVRGDTKPASCQIIIPQKQVQRHNDIYVCCMGQTTMVTPKDWYVALVSTTVETNNPEEEIKPGLALLEPIYQKFVTVTDLHEPIEDGTASKLFISSSYDATSHFETTCLDILDVFCRYTGQPFDFSNITRGLDAEDSLNGAQ
;
A
#
# COMPACT_ATOMS: atom_id res chain seq x y z
N MET A 1 -20.83 -9.90 48.39
CA MET A 1 -20.11 -10.88 47.55
C MET A 1 -20.52 -10.63 46.12
N LEU A 2 -19.67 -9.97 45.34
CA LEU A 2 -19.62 -9.90 43.86
C LEU A 2 -18.66 -8.76 43.49
N HIS A 3 -17.41 -8.94 43.91
CA HIS A 3 -16.25 -8.19 43.43
C HIS A 3 -15.14 -9.22 43.32
N ASP A 4 -15.03 -9.83 42.13
CA ASP A 4 -13.84 -10.49 41.58
C ASP A 4 -14.30 -11.41 40.46
N ASN A 5 -13.80 -11.15 39.23
CA ASN A 5 -13.66 -12.11 38.11
C ASN A 5 -13.41 -11.46 36.74
N ARG A 6 -12.97 -10.19 36.65
CA ARG A 6 -12.57 -9.58 35.36
C ARG A 6 -11.07 -9.37 35.16
N THR A 7 -10.24 -9.77 36.13
CA THR A 7 -8.79 -9.48 36.10
C THR A 7 -7.92 -10.69 35.72
N SER A 8 -8.47 -11.91 35.57
CA SER A 8 -7.66 -13.14 35.45
C SER A 8 -7.40 -13.67 34.03
N LEU A 9 -7.81 -12.96 32.96
CA LEU A 9 -7.65 -13.44 31.57
C LEU A 9 -6.64 -12.65 30.72
N ILE A 10 -5.99 -11.62 31.28
CA ILE A 10 -5.02 -10.78 30.56
C ILE A 10 -3.57 -11.03 31.03
N GLU A 11 -3.36 -11.78 32.12
CA GLU A 11 -2.03 -11.94 32.73
C GLU A 11 -1.19 -13.14 32.24
N SER A 12 -1.68 -14.03 31.37
CA SER A 12 -0.93 -15.24 30.99
C SER A 12 -0.03 -15.13 29.74
N SER A 13 -0.03 -14.00 29.03
CA SER A 13 0.79 -13.79 27.83
C SER A 13 1.75 -12.60 27.90
N ALA A 14 1.77 -11.85 29.00
CA ALA A 14 2.54 -10.59 29.13
C ALA A 14 3.97 -10.74 29.69
N THR A 15 4.47 -11.95 29.99
CA THR A 15 5.69 -12.11 30.80
C THR A 15 7.00 -12.29 30.02
N ARG A 16 7.09 -11.85 28.76
CA ARG A 16 8.37 -12.02 28.00
C ARG A 16 8.72 -10.99 26.92
N CYS A 17 8.38 -9.71 27.11
CA CYS A 17 8.99 -8.63 26.34
C CYS A 17 9.74 -7.66 27.26
N ARG A 18 11.05 -7.90 27.46
CA ARG A 18 11.96 -6.91 28.06
C ARG A 18 12.68 -6.18 26.93
N HIS A 19 12.51 -4.85 26.92
CA HIS A 19 13.25 -3.82 26.19
C HIS A 19 13.51 -4.11 24.70
N VAL A 20 12.52 -3.79 23.87
CA VAL A 20 12.75 -3.52 22.45
C VAL A 20 12.94 -2.01 22.33
N PHE A 21 14.13 -1.58 21.90
CA PHE A 21 14.38 -0.21 21.48
C PHE A 21 14.15 -0.16 19.97
N GLU A 22 13.14 0.60 19.55
CA GLU A 22 12.83 0.83 18.14
C GLU A 22 13.40 2.20 17.78
N VAL A 23 14.45 2.22 16.94
CA VAL A 23 14.97 3.46 16.37
C VAL A 23 14.34 3.61 14.99
N VAL A 24 13.22 4.31 14.93
CA VAL A 24 12.55 4.63 13.66
C VAL A 24 13.13 5.95 13.16
N ARG A 25 13.90 5.94 12.06
CA ARG A 25 14.06 7.15 11.24
C ARG A 25 12.74 7.37 10.53
N VAL A 26 12.14 8.52 10.78
CA VAL A 26 11.40 9.17 9.70
C VAL A 26 12.49 9.71 8.75
N SER A 27 12.56 9.16 7.54
CA SER A 27 13.60 9.45 6.52
C SER A 27 14.01 10.93 6.51
N THR A 28 15.31 11.21 6.63
CA THR A 28 15.89 12.58 6.55
C THR A 28 15.69 13.23 5.19
N ALA A 29 15.33 12.46 4.15
CA ALA A 29 14.88 13.02 2.88
C ALA A 29 13.67 13.94 3.09
N CYS A 30 12.78 13.55 4.02
CA CYS A 30 11.62 14.32 4.48
C CYS A 30 11.96 15.65 5.16
N PHE A 31 13.23 15.91 5.47
CA PHE A 31 13.67 17.16 6.13
C PHE A 31 14.41 18.10 5.17
N LEU A 32 15.26 17.56 4.29
CA LEU A 32 16.02 18.36 3.32
C LEU A 32 15.14 18.82 2.15
N PHE A 33 14.23 17.98 1.66
CA PHE A 33 13.29 18.36 0.60
C PHE A 33 12.16 19.25 1.14
N ARG A 34 11.72 19.01 2.38
CA ARG A 34 10.86 19.92 3.13
C ARG A 34 11.47 21.32 3.27
N ILE A 35 12.79 21.50 3.31
CA ILE A 35 13.44 22.82 3.27
C ILE A 35 13.35 23.44 1.86
N GLU A 36 13.62 22.71 0.78
CA GLU A 36 13.47 23.25 -0.59
C GLU A 36 12.02 23.57 -0.93
N ILE A 37 11.07 22.72 -0.52
CA ILE A 37 9.63 22.91 -0.66
C ILE A 37 9.14 24.07 0.23
N ILE A 38 9.55 24.17 1.50
CA ILE A 38 9.25 25.33 2.35
C ILE A 38 9.88 26.61 1.78
N THR A 39 11.05 26.54 1.15
CA THR A 39 11.72 27.69 0.55
C THR A 39 11.01 28.12 -0.74
N LEU A 40 10.51 27.18 -1.55
CA LEU A 40 9.64 27.43 -2.70
C LEU A 40 8.25 27.96 -2.27
N PHE A 41 7.71 27.49 -1.14
CA PHE A 41 6.46 28.00 -0.57
C PHE A 41 6.63 29.34 0.16
N ARG A 42 7.84 29.71 0.57
CA ARG A 42 8.15 31.06 1.05
C ARG A 42 8.25 32.07 -0.09
N SER A 43 8.67 31.65 -1.29
CA SER A 43 8.67 32.51 -2.48
C SER A 43 7.28 32.59 -3.15
N ILE A 44 6.44 31.55 -3.02
CA ILE A 44 5.03 31.57 -3.39
C ILE A 44 4.22 32.12 -2.21
N SER A 45 3.97 33.44 -2.17
CA SER A 45 3.22 34.15 -1.10
C SER A 45 1.79 33.64 -0.84
N LEU A 46 1.32 32.61 -1.55
CA LEU A 46 0.02 31.97 -1.41
C LEU A 46 -0.03 30.89 -0.31
N PHE A 47 1.09 30.27 0.08
CA PHE A 47 1.09 29.13 1.02
C PHE A 47 1.56 29.45 2.43
N SER A 48 2.07 30.67 2.69
CA SER A 48 2.52 31.06 4.03
C SER A 48 1.39 31.13 5.08
N GLN A 49 0.13 30.94 4.68
CA GLN A 49 -1.04 30.90 5.57
C GLN A 49 -1.72 29.52 5.69
N GLN A 50 -1.32 28.49 4.94
CA GLN A 50 -2.04 27.20 4.93
C GLN A 50 -1.24 26.05 5.57
N LYS A 51 -1.66 25.64 6.76
CA LYS A 51 -1.21 24.42 7.49
C LYS A 51 -1.77 23.11 6.87
N HIS A 52 -2.24 23.12 5.62
CA HIS A 52 -3.16 22.12 5.09
C HIS A 52 -2.68 21.39 3.83
N LEU A 53 -1.43 21.60 3.40
CA LEU A 53 -0.82 20.79 2.34
C LEU A 53 0.10 19.75 2.98
N ILE A 54 -0.25 18.48 2.81
CA ILE A 54 0.51 17.32 3.25
C ILE A 54 0.89 16.56 1.99
N MET A 55 2.19 16.50 1.72
CA MET A 55 2.75 15.73 0.63
C MET A 55 3.50 14.56 1.25
N ASP A 56 3.04 13.35 0.97
CA ASP A 56 3.78 12.16 1.34
C ASP A 56 4.92 11.98 0.30
N GLU A 57 6.10 12.53 0.62
CA GLU A 57 7.23 12.68 -0.31
C GLU A 57 7.74 11.37 -0.93
N GLU A 58 7.47 10.25 -0.27
CA GLU A 58 7.93 8.95 -0.73
C GLU A 58 6.76 8.04 -1.19
N TYR A 59 5.50 8.29 -0.80
CA TYR A 59 4.40 7.30 -0.89
C TYR A 59 3.01 7.93 -1.02
N ASP A 60 2.30 7.82 -2.14
CA ASP A 60 0.82 7.93 -2.16
C ASP A 60 0.24 6.53 -2.33
N VAL A 61 0.34 5.76 -1.25
CA VAL A 61 -0.02 4.35 -1.19
C VAL A 61 -1.38 4.23 -0.49
N ILE A 62 -2.33 3.53 -1.11
CA ILE A 62 -3.68 3.32 -0.59
C ILE A 62 -3.85 1.95 0.03
N LEU A 63 -4.80 1.83 0.95
CA LEU A 63 -5.07 0.59 1.67
C LEU A 63 -6.24 -0.14 1.03
N LEU A 64 -6.08 -1.42 0.70
CA LEU A 64 -7.24 -2.27 0.39
C LEU A 64 -8.09 -2.43 1.65
N GLY A 65 -9.37 -2.11 1.54
CA GLY A 65 -10.29 -1.99 2.67
C GLY A 65 -10.45 -3.26 3.52
N THR A 66 -10.19 -4.44 2.95
CA THR A 66 -10.14 -5.73 3.68
C THR A 66 -8.77 -6.41 3.63
N GLY A 67 -7.74 -5.68 3.18
CA GLY A 67 -6.36 -6.14 3.01
C GLY A 67 -5.63 -6.44 4.31
N LEU A 68 -4.42 -6.98 4.19
CA LEU A 68 -3.61 -7.39 5.34
C LEU A 68 -3.28 -6.21 6.26
N LEU A 69 -2.98 -5.03 5.70
CA LEU A 69 -2.66 -3.84 6.51
C LEU A 69 -3.80 -3.47 7.45
N VAL A 70 -5.04 -3.38 6.92
CA VAL A 70 -6.21 -3.00 7.72
C VAL A 70 -6.41 -3.99 8.87
N LYS A 71 -6.23 -5.30 8.62
CA LYS A 71 -6.30 -6.33 9.67
C LYS A 71 -5.22 -6.13 10.74
N LEU A 72 -3.99 -5.80 10.36
CA LEU A 72 -2.90 -5.52 11.30
C LEU A 72 -3.15 -4.22 12.10
N LEU A 73 -3.67 -3.18 11.47
CA LEU A 73 -4.04 -1.93 12.16
C LEU A 73 -5.14 -2.18 13.21
N ILE A 74 -6.15 -2.99 12.87
CA ILE A 74 -7.21 -3.37 13.82
C ILE A 74 -6.63 -4.21 14.95
N HIS A 75 -5.76 -5.19 14.64
CA HIS A 75 -5.12 -6.05 15.63
C HIS A 75 -4.34 -5.27 16.69
N THR A 76 -3.56 -4.29 16.24
CA THR A 76 -2.73 -3.46 17.12
C THR A 76 -3.55 -2.44 17.91
N GLY A 77 -4.82 -2.21 17.55
CA GLY A 77 -5.69 -1.20 18.16
C GLY A 77 -5.33 0.23 17.78
N VAL A 78 -4.41 0.43 16.83
CA VAL A 78 -3.94 1.76 16.39
C VAL A 78 -5.02 2.53 15.62
N THR A 79 -6.03 1.83 15.08
CA THR A 79 -7.19 2.43 14.43
C THR A 79 -7.94 3.43 15.30
N ARG A 80 -7.82 3.35 16.64
CA ARG A 80 -8.39 4.34 17.58
C ARG A 80 -7.82 5.75 17.42
N TYR A 81 -6.68 5.89 16.75
CA TYR A 81 -5.99 7.15 16.51
C TYR A 81 -6.07 7.61 15.05
N LEU A 82 -6.70 6.82 14.18
CA LEU A 82 -6.69 7.02 12.74
C LEU A 82 -8.12 7.13 12.23
N GLU A 83 -8.37 8.10 11.36
CA GLU A 83 -9.63 8.20 10.62
C GLU A 83 -9.35 7.92 9.15
N PHE A 84 -10.13 7.02 8.54
CA PHE A 84 -9.95 6.63 7.14
C PHE A 84 -11.09 7.14 6.27
N LYS A 85 -10.74 7.58 5.06
CA LYS A 85 -11.67 7.96 4.01
C LYS A 85 -11.61 6.95 2.87
N CYS A 86 -12.77 6.54 2.35
CA CYS A 86 -12.82 5.78 1.11
C CYS A 86 -12.45 6.68 -0.07
N ILE A 87 -11.54 6.19 -0.93
CA ILE A 87 -11.14 6.86 -2.17
C ILE A 87 -12.32 6.83 -3.15
N GLU A 88 -12.54 7.92 -3.89
CA GLU A 88 -13.77 8.08 -4.66
C GLU A 88 -13.84 7.26 -5.94
N GLY A 89 -12.71 6.84 -6.50
CA GLY A 89 -12.73 6.02 -7.71
C GLY A 89 -11.48 5.17 -7.95
N SER A 90 -11.69 4.08 -8.67
CA SER A 90 -10.65 3.18 -9.20
C SER A 90 -10.82 3.11 -10.71
N TYR A 91 -9.76 3.45 -11.44
CA TYR A 91 -9.76 3.56 -12.89
C TYR A 91 -8.61 2.75 -13.50
N VAL A 92 -8.79 2.35 -14.75
CA VAL A 92 -7.77 1.72 -15.58
C VAL A 92 -7.60 2.53 -16.86
N TYR A 93 -6.37 2.71 -17.30
CA TYR A 93 -6.07 3.40 -18.55
C TYR A 93 -6.31 2.49 -19.75
N LYS A 94 -7.03 3.00 -20.74
CA LYS A 94 -7.21 2.37 -22.05
C LYS A 94 -7.29 3.45 -23.12
N ASN A 95 -6.49 3.30 -24.17
CA ASN A 95 -6.51 4.18 -25.36
C ASN A 95 -6.44 5.70 -25.05
N GLY A 96 -5.57 6.12 -24.12
CA GLY A 96 -5.41 7.55 -23.79
C GLY A 96 -6.36 8.09 -22.73
N THR A 97 -7.24 7.26 -22.16
CA THR A 97 -8.26 7.69 -21.20
C THR A 97 -8.32 6.76 -19.99
N ALA A 98 -8.59 7.33 -18.81
CA ALA A 98 -8.85 6.58 -17.59
C ALA A 98 -10.33 6.22 -17.47
N GLU A 99 -10.64 4.94 -17.34
CA GLU A 99 -11.98 4.35 -17.37
C GLU A 99 -12.30 3.66 -16.04
N LYS A 100 -13.53 3.76 -15.54
CA LYS A 100 -13.89 3.13 -14.27
C LYS A 100 -13.73 1.60 -14.37
N VAL A 101 -13.04 1.01 -13.40
CA VAL A 101 -12.89 -0.45 -13.29
C VAL A 101 -14.25 -1.07 -12.93
N PRO A 102 -14.85 -1.92 -13.80
CA PRO A 102 -16.09 -2.60 -13.48
C PRO A 102 -15.85 -3.71 -12.47
N ALA A 103 -16.60 -3.70 -11.37
CA ALA A 103 -16.41 -4.66 -10.29
C ALA A 103 -17.66 -5.49 -9.95
N ASP A 104 -18.76 -5.29 -10.67
CA ASP A 104 -19.90 -6.19 -10.65
C ASP A 104 -20.51 -6.38 -12.06
N GLN A 105 -21.51 -7.26 -12.16
CA GLN A 105 -22.17 -7.56 -13.43
C GLN A 105 -22.91 -6.33 -14.02
N SER A 106 -23.48 -5.47 -13.18
CA SER A 106 -24.21 -4.27 -13.60
C SER A 106 -23.26 -3.22 -14.19
N GLU A 107 -22.11 -3.01 -13.55
CA GLU A 107 -21.04 -2.13 -14.02
C GLU A 107 -20.36 -2.70 -15.27
N ALA A 108 -20.11 -4.01 -15.32
CA ALA A 108 -19.58 -4.67 -16.51
C ALA A 108 -20.44 -4.42 -17.75
N LEU A 109 -21.77 -4.53 -17.63
CA LEU A 109 -22.71 -4.28 -18.73
C LEU A 109 -22.67 -2.81 -19.22
N LYS A 110 -22.32 -1.86 -18.35
CA LYS A 110 -22.23 -0.43 -18.69
C LYS A 110 -20.84 0.00 -19.14
N SER A 111 -19.80 -0.76 -18.79
CA SER A 111 -18.40 -0.39 -19.04
C SER A 111 -18.10 -0.23 -20.53
N PRO A 112 -17.35 0.80 -20.94
CA PRO A 112 -16.90 0.94 -22.31
C PRO A 112 -15.61 0.17 -22.60
N LEU A 113 -15.01 -0.50 -21.60
CA LEU A 113 -13.77 -1.27 -21.76
C LEU A 113 -13.92 -2.50 -22.67
N MET A 114 -15.16 -2.98 -22.82
CA MET A 114 -15.49 -4.26 -23.44
C MET A 114 -16.62 -4.12 -24.48
N GLY A 115 -16.58 -4.97 -25.51
CA GLY A 115 -17.69 -5.15 -26.45
C GLY A 115 -18.89 -5.88 -25.83
N LEU A 116 -20.05 -5.85 -26.50
CA LEU A 116 -21.33 -6.32 -25.93
C LEU A 116 -21.29 -7.76 -25.38
N PHE A 117 -20.72 -8.70 -26.14
CA PHE A 117 -20.64 -10.11 -25.73
C PHE A 117 -19.60 -10.33 -24.63
N GLU A 118 -18.48 -9.61 -24.70
CA GLU A 118 -17.39 -9.68 -23.73
C GLU A 118 -17.86 -9.27 -22.33
N LYS A 119 -18.73 -8.26 -22.23
CA LYS A 119 -19.32 -7.81 -20.95
C LYS A 119 -20.04 -8.94 -20.20
N ARG A 120 -20.75 -9.81 -20.93
CA ARG A 120 -21.46 -10.94 -20.32
C ARG A 120 -20.48 -12.01 -19.83
N ARG A 121 -19.43 -12.31 -20.62
CA ARG A 121 -18.37 -13.25 -20.23
C ARG A 121 -17.62 -12.78 -19.00
N PHE A 122 -17.24 -11.50 -18.97
CA PHE A 122 -16.59 -10.89 -17.82
C PHE A 122 -17.49 -10.86 -16.57
N GLY A 123 -18.78 -10.52 -16.73
CA GLY A 123 -19.74 -10.62 -15.61
C GLY A 123 -19.85 -12.05 -15.05
N ASN A 124 -19.80 -13.07 -15.91
CA ASN A 124 -19.78 -14.46 -15.47
C ASN A 124 -18.49 -14.84 -14.74
N LEU A 125 -17.34 -14.32 -15.19
CA LEU A 125 -16.05 -14.47 -14.49
C LEU A 125 -16.13 -13.87 -13.09
N LEU A 126 -16.63 -12.63 -12.95
CA LEU A 126 -16.74 -11.96 -11.64
C LEU A 126 -17.61 -12.76 -10.66
N ASN A 127 -18.76 -13.27 -11.13
CA ASN A 127 -19.62 -14.11 -10.31
C ASN A 127 -18.92 -15.40 -9.89
N TRP A 128 -18.22 -16.07 -10.81
CA TRP A 128 -17.45 -17.27 -10.49
C TRP A 128 -16.33 -17.01 -9.48
N VAL A 129 -15.51 -15.97 -9.70
CA VAL A 129 -14.43 -15.60 -8.78
C VAL A 129 -14.97 -15.30 -7.40
N LYS A 130 -16.09 -14.58 -7.30
CA LYS A 130 -16.74 -14.28 -6.02
C LYS A 130 -17.13 -15.54 -5.25
N ASP A 131 -17.64 -16.56 -5.94
CA ASP A 131 -18.15 -17.79 -5.32
C ASP A 131 -17.09 -18.91 -5.23
N TYR A 132 -15.87 -18.68 -5.72
CA TYR A 132 -14.80 -19.69 -5.76
C TYR A 132 -14.31 -20.07 -4.37
N ASP A 133 -14.35 -21.37 -4.06
CA ASP A 133 -13.81 -21.97 -2.85
C ASP A 133 -12.85 -23.12 -3.21
N GLU A 134 -11.58 -22.96 -2.82
CA GLU A 134 -10.50 -23.94 -3.05
C GLU A 134 -10.81 -25.32 -2.45
N LYS A 135 -11.65 -25.38 -1.41
CA LYS A 135 -12.05 -26.60 -0.71
C LYS A 135 -13.32 -27.23 -1.29
N ASN A 136 -14.04 -26.54 -2.15
CA ASN A 136 -15.30 -27.00 -2.73
C ASN A 136 -15.23 -27.12 -4.27
N PRO A 137 -14.97 -28.32 -4.80
CA PRO A 137 -14.85 -28.56 -6.26
C PRO A 137 -16.05 -28.09 -7.09
N LYS A 138 -17.26 -28.01 -6.51
CA LYS A 138 -18.45 -27.54 -7.24
C LYS A 138 -18.37 -26.07 -7.65
N THR A 139 -17.66 -25.26 -6.88
CA THR A 139 -17.47 -23.83 -7.16
C THR A 139 -16.36 -23.57 -8.19
N GLN A 140 -15.48 -24.55 -8.39
CA GLN A 140 -14.28 -24.40 -9.22
C GLN A 140 -14.60 -24.39 -10.71
N ASN A 141 -15.76 -24.92 -11.13
CA ASN A 141 -16.19 -24.97 -12.52
C ASN A 141 -15.09 -25.57 -13.43
N ASP A 142 -14.57 -26.75 -13.07
CA ASP A 142 -13.37 -27.42 -13.61
C ASP A 142 -12.15 -26.51 -13.85
N ILE A 143 -11.91 -25.56 -12.95
CA ILE A 143 -10.65 -24.82 -12.84
C ILE A 143 -10.07 -25.11 -11.44
N PRO A 144 -9.28 -26.18 -11.28
CA PRO A 144 -8.60 -26.46 -10.02
C PRO A 144 -7.68 -25.32 -9.58
N PRO A 145 -7.34 -25.20 -8.28
CA PRO A 145 -6.50 -24.11 -7.75
C PRO A 145 -5.13 -23.94 -8.43
N ASN A 146 -4.54 -25.04 -8.89
CA ASN A 146 -3.22 -25.09 -9.51
C ASN A 146 -3.23 -24.81 -11.03
N THR A 147 -4.41 -24.58 -11.62
CA THR A 147 -4.53 -24.20 -13.04
C THR A 147 -3.82 -22.87 -13.26
N ARG A 148 -3.11 -22.70 -14.38
CA ARG A 148 -2.50 -21.40 -14.71
C ARG A 148 -3.58 -20.35 -14.90
N MET A 149 -3.33 -19.12 -14.46
CA MET A 149 -4.34 -18.05 -14.55
C MET A 149 -4.76 -17.77 -16.01
N VAL A 150 -3.83 -17.87 -16.96
CA VAL A 150 -4.14 -17.73 -18.40
C VAL A 150 -5.16 -18.75 -18.89
N ASP A 151 -5.10 -19.99 -18.40
CA ASP A 151 -6.02 -21.06 -18.80
C ASP A 151 -7.39 -20.87 -18.14
N ALA A 152 -7.43 -20.35 -16.91
CA ALA A 152 -8.66 -19.94 -16.25
C ALA A 152 -9.38 -18.84 -17.04
N PHE A 153 -8.66 -17.79 -17.46
CA PHE A 153 -9.24 -16.74 -18.29
C PHE A 153 -9.74 -17.24 -19.65
N LYS A 154 -8.98 -18.12 -20.32
CA LYS A 154 -9.37 -18.74 -21.58
C LYS A 154 -10.65 -19.56 -21.45
N LYS A 155 -10.89 -20.23 -20.31
CA LYS A 155 -12.14 -20.96 -20.08
C LYS A 155 -13.38 -20.06 -20.06
N TYR A 156 -13.21 -18.79 -19.68
CA TYR A 156 -14.25 -17.76 -19.77
C TYR A 156 -14.26 -17.01 -21.11
N ASP A 157 -13.44 -17.42 -22.09
CA ASP A 157 -13.34 -16.83 -23.42
C ASP A 157 -13.11 -15.31 -23.39
N LEU A 158 -12.24 -14.86 -22.46
CA LEU A 158 -11.88 -13.45 -22.31
C LEU A 158 -10.84 -13.04 -23.35
N SER A 159 -11.01 -11.84 -23.89
CA SER A 159 -10.04 -11.18 -24.76
C SER A 159 -8.78 -10.77 -23.99
N GLN A 160 -7.67 -10.54 -24.72
CA GLN A 160 -6.41 -10.10 -24.11
C GLN A 160 -6.55 -8.80 -23.32
N ASP A 161 -7.29 -7.82 -23.85
CA ASP A 161 -7.59 -6.57 -23.16
C ASP A 161 -8.32 -6.79 -21.83
N THR A 162 -9.26 -7.74 -21.79
CA THR A 162 -10.03 -8.04 -20.56
C THR A 162 -9.16 -8.75 -19.54
N MET A 163 -8.34 -9.70 -19.98
CA MET A 163 -7.35 -10.36 -19.11
C MET A 163 -6.39 -9.34 -18.49
N ASP A 164 -5.94 -8.38 -19.31
CA ASP A 164 -5.01 -7.31 -18.93
C ASP A 164 -5.60 -6.44 -17.80
N PHE A 165 -6.76 -5.80 -18.02
CA PHE A 165 -7.32 -4.96 -16.95
C PHE A 165 -7.79 -5.80 -15.73
N THR A 166 -8.14 -7.07 -15.91
CA THR A 166 -8.51 -7.93 -14.78
C THR A 166 -7.31 -8.23 -13.89
N GLY A 167 -6.17 -8.60 -14.48
CA GLY A 167 -4.94 -8.86 -13.71
C GLY A 167 -4.39 -7.60 -13.07
N HIS A 168 -4.29 -6.53 -13.85
CA HIS A 168 -3.63 -5.31 -13.40
C HIS A 168 -4.53 -4.44 -12.52
N ALA A 169 -5.83 -4.29 -12.83
CA ALA A 169 -6.70 -3.36 -12.11
C ALA A 169 -7.59 -4.00 -11.03
N LEU A 170 -7.86 -5.31 -11.10
CA LEU A 170 -8.61 -6.04 -10.05
C LEU A 170 -7.71 -6.90 -9.17
N ALA A 171 -6.81 -7.68 -9.78
CA ALA A 171 -5.86 -8.51 -9.02
C ALA A 171 -4.61 -7.74 -8.57
N LEU A 172 -4.38 -6.53 -9.11
CA LEU A 172 -3.29 -5.64 -8.73
C LEU A 172 -1.90 -6.30 -8.89
N HIS A 173 -1.73 -7.03 -9.99
CA HIS A 173 -0.40 -7.49 -10.42
C HIS A 173 0.32 -6.35 -11.14
N SER A 174 1.64 -6.28 -11.00
CA SER A 174 2.50 -5.25 -11.60
C SER A 174 3.01 -5.61 -13.00
N ASP A 175 3.00 -6.91 -13.32
CA ASP A 175 3.49 -7.52 -14.54
C ASP A 175 2.61 -8.73 -14.93
N ASP A 176 2.98 -9.46 -15.98
CA ASP A 176 2.21 -10.59 -16.54
C ASP A 176 2.66 -11.95 -16.00
N ASP A 177 3.65 -12.03 -15.11
CA ASP A 177 4.18 -13.32 -14.63
C ASP A 177 3.11 -14.15 -13.92
N TYR A 178 2.08 -13.49 -13.38
CA TYR A 178 0.93 -14.14 -12.76
C TYR A 178 0.12 -15.02 -13.72
N LEU A 179 0.20 -14.80 -15.03
CA LEU A 179 -0.54 -15.56 -16.04
C LEU A 179 -0.12 -17.04 -16.06
N GLU A 180 1.16 -17.31 -15.80
CA GLU A 180 1.74 -18.65 -15.76
C GLU A 180 1.73 -19.27 -14.36
N LYS A 181 1.41 -18.48 -13.32
CA LYS A 181 1.28 -18.92 -11.93
C LYS A 181 -0.10 -19.56 -11.65
N PRO A 182 -0.23 -20.33 -10.56
CA PRO A 182 -1.52 -20.86 -10.11
C PRO A 182 -2.59 -19.77 -9.96
N ALA A 183 -3.78 -20.02 -10.51
CA ALA A 183 -4.91 -19.11 -10.55
C ALA A 183 -5.40 -18.72 -9.15
N LEU A 184 -5.21 -19.59 -8.16
CA LEU A 184 -5.67 -19.39 -6.79
C LEU A 184 -5.24 -18.05 -6.20
N GLU A 185 -3.98 -17.64 -6.41
CA GLU A 185 -3.47 -16.36 -5.89
C GLU A 185 -4.23 -15.17 -6.50
N SER A 186 -4.37 -15.17 -7.82
CA SER A 186 -5.09 -14.12 -8.55
C SER A 186 -6.57 -14.09 -8.21
N ILE A 187 -7.22 -15.26 -8.05
CA ILE A 187 -8.60 -15.38 -7.60
C ILE A 187 -8.76 -14.74 -6.21
N LYS A 188 -7.88 -15.06 -5.25
CA LYS A 188 -7.91 -14.48 -3.90
C LYS A 188 -7.70 -12.95 -3.91
N ARG A 189 -6.81 -12.44 -4.76
CA ARG A 189 -6.59 -10.99 -4.94
C ARG A 189 -7.84 -10.30 -5.50
N ILE A 190 -8.49 -10.88 -6.51
CA ILE A 190 -9.74 -10.34 -7.06
C ILE A 190 -10.86 -10.41 -6.01
N GLN A 191 -11.01 -11.53 -5.28
CA GLN A 191 -11.97 -11.65 -4.18
C GLN A 191 -11.73 -10.58 -3.11
N LEU A 192 -10.47 -10.28 -2.78
CA LEU A 192 -10.10 -9.23 -1.83
C LEU A 192 -10.53 -7.84 -2.32
N TYR A 193 -10.31 -7.53 -3.61
CA TYR A 193 -10.79 -6.31 -4.25
C TYR A 193 -12.31 -6.20 -4.15
N LEU A 194 -13.03 -7.26 -4.55
CA LEU A 194 -14.50 -7.29 -4.56
C LEU A 194 -15.08 -7.15 -3.14
N ALA A 195 -14.49 -7.82 -2.15
CA ALA A 195 -14.88 -7.71 -0.75
C ALA A 195 -14.63 -6.30 -0.19
N SER A 196 -13.49 -5.69 -0.53
CA SER A 196 -13.17 -4.31 -0.15
C SER A 196 -14.17 -3.32 -0.75
N LEU A 197 -14.49 -3.47 -2.04
CA LEU A 197 -15.47 -2.61 -2.70
C LEU A 197 -16.87 -2.78 -2.11
N ALA A 198 -17.30 -4.02 -1.85
CA ALA A 198 -18.61 -4.29 -1.26
C ALA A 198 -18.78 -3.64 0.13
N ARG A 199 -17.68 -3.48 0.88
CA ARG A 199 -17.67 -2.85 2.20
C ARG A 199 -17.78 -1.31 2.14
N TYR A 200 -17.12 -0.66 1.19
CA TYR A 200 -16.99 0.82 1.17
C TYR A 200 -17.71 1.51 -0.02
N GLY A 201 -18.15 0.76 -1.02
CA GLY A 201 -19.06 1.18 -2.09
C GLY A 201 -18.43 1.96 -3.26
N LYS A 202 -17.57 2.95 -3.01
CA LYS A 202 -17.03 3.82 -4.08
C LYS A 202 -15.82 3.22 -4.80
N SER A 203 -14.87 2.72 -4.02
CA SER A 203 -13.66 2.03 -4.47
C SER A 203 -13.26 1.01 -3.39
N PRO A 204 -12.37 0.05 -3.69
CA PRO A 204 -11.87 -0.88 -2.66
C PRO A 204 -10.85 -0.24 -1.73
N TYR A 205 -10.58 1.07 -1.85
CA TYR A 205 -9.43 1.71 -1.24
C TYR A 205 -9.80 2.67 -0.12
N LEU A 206 -8.97 2.67 0.91
CA LEU A 206 -8.98 3.60 2.03
C LEU A 206 -7.69 4.39 2.05
N TYR A 207 -7.78 5.60 2.59
CA TYR A 207 -6.62 6.43 2.86
C TYR A 207 -6.84 7.23 4.15
N PRO A 208 -5.83 7.35 5.02
CA PRO A 208 -5.97 8.10 6.26
C PRO A 208 -6.23 9.58 5.96
N LEU A 209 -7.14 10.18 6.71
CA LEU A 209 -7.25 11.64 6.73
C LEU A 209 -5.92 12.21 7.20
N TYR A 210 -5.50 13.32 6.58
CA TYR A 210 -4.22 13.98 6.84
C TYR A 210 -2.98 13.20 6.35
N GLY A 211 -3.16 12.16 5.53
CA GLY A 211 -2.05 11.51 4.84
C GLY A 211 -1.39 10.38 5.63
N LEU A 212 -0.45 9.69 4.97
CA LEU A 212 0.20 8.51 5.53
C LEU A 212 1.11 8.81 6.70
N GLY A 213 1.55 10.07 6.85
CA GLY A 213 2.27 10.55 8.02
C GLY A 213 1.54 10.31 9.36
N GLU A 214 0.22 10.10 9.36
CA GLU A 214 -0.54 9.74 10.57
C GLU A 214 -0.25 8.31 11.05
N LEU A 215 0.10 7.38 10.14
CA LEU A 215 0.41 5.99 10.50
C LEU A 215 1.61 5.90 11.48
N PRO A 216 2.83 6.41 11.16
CA PRO A 216 3.95 6.34 12.09
C PRO A 216 3.70 7.15 13.37
N GLN A 217 2.96 8.27 13.30
CA GLN A 217 2.57 9.03 14.50
C GLN A 217 1.69 8.21 15.45
N ALA A 218 0.70 7.50 14.89
CA ALA A 218 -0.19 6.66 15.66
C ALA A 218 0.54 5.45 16.28
N PHE A 219 1.49 4.85 15.55
CA PHE A 219 2.35 3.79 16.09
C PHE A 219 3.32 4.31 17.16
N ALA A 220 3.88 5.50 17.01
CA ALA A 220 4.70 6.13 18.04
C ALA A 220 3.91 6.33 19.34
N ARG A 221 2.66 6.79 19.23
CA ARG A 221 1.74 6.91 20.37
C ARG A 221 1.42 5.55 21.00
N LEU A 222 1.11 4.54 20.18
CA LEU A 222 0.83 3.18 20.65
C LEU A 222 2.04 2.63 21.42
N SER A 223 3.24 2.75 20.87
CA SER A 223 4.48 2.32 21.53
C SER A 223 4.68 3.03 22.88
N ALA A 224 4.42 4.33 22.96
CA ALA A 224 4.52 5.09 24.21
C ALA A 224 3.57 4.57 25.31
N ILE A 225 2.37 4.12 24.96
CA ILE A 225 1.42 3.50 25.91
C ILE A 225 1.99 2.22 26.52
N TYR A 226 2.77 1.46 25.74
CA TYR A 226 3.46 0.25 26.19
C TYR A 226 4.87 0.52 26.77
N GLY A 227 5.20 1.79 27.04
CA GLY A 227 6.46 2.19 27.68
C GLY A 227 7.63 2.40 26.71
N GLY A 228 7.37 2.39 25.40
CA GLY A 228 8.34 2.79 24.38
C GLY A 228 8.59 4.30 24.37
N THR A 229 9.68 4.74 23.75
CA THR A 229 9.96 6.16 23.54
C THR A 229 10.59 6.34 22.17
N TYR A 230 10.00 7.22 21.36
CA TYR A 230 10.49 7.54 20.03
C TYR A 230 11.49 8.70 20.13
N MET A 231 12.67 8.53 19.55
CA MET A 231 13.74 9.53 19.54
C MET A 231 13.95 10.02 18.11
N LEU A 232 13.53 11.25 17.83
CA LEU A 232 13.80 11.95 16.57
C LEU A 232 15.07 12.80 16.73
N ASP A 233 15.66 13.22 15.60
CA ASP A 233 16.92 13.99 15.56
C ASP A 233 18.06 13.33 16.35
N LYS A 234 18.07 11.99 16.34
CA LYS A 234 19.04 11.17 17.06
C LYS A 234 19.84 10.35 16.04
N PRO A 235 21.04 10.81 15.64
CA PRO A 235 21.85 10.10 14.66
C PRO A 235 22.30 8.75 15.22
N VAL A 236 22.32 7.73 14.37
CA VAL A 236 22.91 6.42 14.69
C VAL A 236 24.31 6.39 14.08
N ASP A 237 25.33 6.32 14.93
CA ASP A 237 26.72 6.30 14.47
C ASP A 237 27.15 4.90 14.07
N GLU A 238 26.63 3.88 14.77
CA GLU A 238 27.05 2.49 14.58
C GLU A 238 26.04 1.50 15.17
N ILE A 239 25.77 0.41 14.44
CA ILE A 239 25.16 -0.80 14.99
C ILE A 239 26.31 -1.70 15.47
N VAL A 240 26.35 -2.00 16.76
CA VAL A 240 27.47 -2.68 17.41
C VAL A 240 27.27 -4.19 17.33
N PHE A 241 28.30 -4.90 16.84
CA PHE A 241 28.32 -6.36 16.72
C PHE A 241 29.39 -7.00 17.61
N GLU A 242 29.08 -8.19 18.12
CA GLU A 242 30.05 -9.08 18.79
C GLU A 242 29.87 -10.49 18.22
N ASN A 243 30.95 -11.09 17.72
CA ASN A 243 30.92 -12.41 17.04
C ASN A 243 29.87 -12.49 15.90
N GLY A 244 29.65 -11.40 15.18
CA GLY A 244 28.68 -11.31 14.08
C GLY A 244 27.23 -11.12 14.52
N VAL A 245 26.96 -10.99 15.82
CA VAL A 245 25.62 -10.78 16.39
C VAL A 245 25.46 -9.37 16.92
N VAL A 246 24.32 -8.73 16.68
CA VAL A 246 24.00 -7.40 17.21
C VAL A 246 23.95 -7.43 18.75
N ILE A 247 24.61 -6.46 19.39
CA ILE A 247 24.58 -6.26 20.84
C ILE A 247 24.11 -4.86 21.27
N GLY A 248 23.97 -3.92 20.33
CA GLY A 248 23.54 -2.56 20.65
C GLY A 248 23.59 -1.60 19.47
N VAL A 249 23.15 -0.37 19.74
CA VAL A 249 23.22 0.77 18.81
C VAL A 249 23.90 1.93 19.52
N ARG A 250 24.89 2.54 18.89
CA ARG A 250 25.65 3.69 19.41
C ARG A 250 25.18 4.99 18.77
N SER A 251 25.02 6.02 19.60
CA SER A 251 24.66 7.38 19.20
C SER A 251 25.37 8.39 20.10
N GLY A 252 26.37 9.08 19.54
CA GLY A 252 27.35 9.85 20.28
C GLY A 252 28.17 8.95 21.22
N ASP A 253 28.29 9.40 22.47
CA ASP A 253 29.02 8.70 23.53
C ASP A 253 28.20 7.60 24.23
N GLN A 254 26.96 7.37 23.79
CA GLN A 254 26.02 6.44 24.43
C GLN A 254 25.76 5.22 23.55
N THR A 255 25.74 4.04 24.17
CA THR A 255 25.36 2.77 23.52
C THR A 255 24.15 2.17 24.21
N ALA A 256 23.04 2.05 23.47
CA ALA A 256 21.86 1.32 23.90
C ALA A 256 22.03 -0.16 23.58
N ARG A 257 22.10 -1.02 24.60
CA ARG A 257 22.21 -2.47 24.41
C ARG A 257 20.87 -3.08 24.04
N CYS A 258 20.87 -4.00 23.09
CA CYS A 258 19.69 -4.73 22.64
C CYS A 258 20.07 -6.14 22.17
N LYS A 259 19.06 -6.99 21.98
CA LYS A 259 19.24 -8.37 21.50
C LYS A 259 19.03 -8.51 20.00
N ALA A 260 18.43 -7.50 19.38
CA ALA A 260 18.10 -7.44 17.98
C ALA A 260 17.88 -5.98 17.59
N VAL A 261 18.10 -5.67 16.31
CA VAL A 261 17.78 -4.39 15.70
C VAL A 261 16.90 -4.65 14.48
N ILE A 262 15.85 -3.84 14.34
CA ILE A 262 15.04 -3.75 13.13
C ILE A 262 15.31 -2.36 12.52
N CYS A 263 15.62 -2.30 11.23
CA CYS A 263 15.94 -1.05 10.55
C CYS A 263 15.60 -1.09 9.06
N ASP A 264 15.47 0.08 8.43
CA ASP A 264 15.43 0.20 6.98
C ASP A 264 16.85 0.15 6.35
N PRO A 265 16.96 -0.05 5.01
CA PRO A 265 18.24 -0.15 4.31
C PRO A 265 19.23 0.99 4.55
N SER A 266 18.78 2.21 4.82
CA SER A 266 19.64 3.39 4.95
C SER A 266 20.58 3.35 6.16
N TYR A 267 20.27 2.53 7.15
CA TYR A 267 21.12 2.34 8.34
C TYR A 267 22.30 1.39 8.10
N VAL A 268 22.21 0.54 7.06
CA VAL A 268 23.15 -0.57 6.83
C VAL A 268 23.41 -0.79 5.34
N PRO A 269 23.97 0.21 4.62
CA PRO A 269 24.17 0.14 3.17
C PRO A 269 25.03 -1.06 2.72
N ASP A 270 25.96 -1.52 3.55
CA ASP A 270 26.83 -2.67 3.26
C ASP A 270 26.15 -4.05 3.48
N LYS A 271 24.91 -4.07 3.99
CA LYS A 271 24.13 -5.29 4.29
C LYS A 271 22.91 -5.47 3.40
N VAL A 272 22.77 -4.60 2.40
CA VAL A 272 21.67 -4.61 1.44
C VAL A 272 22.20 -4.70 0.02
N LYS A 273 21.38 -5.24 -0.88
CA LYS A 273 21.64 -5.27 -2.32
C LYS A 273 20.63 -4.38 -3.03
N LYS A 274 21.07 -3.69 -4.07
CA LYS A 274 20.18 -2.95 -4.97
C LYS A 274 19.44 -3.94 -5.88
N VAL A 275 18.10 -3.84 -5.90
CA VAL A 275 17.23 -4.74 -6.69
C VAL A 275 16.48 -4.02 -7.80
N GLY A 276 16.47 -2.69 -7.80
CA GLY A 276 15.79 -1.91 -8.83
C GLY A 276 15.87 -0.42 -8.60
N ARG A 277 15.05 0.32 -9.35
CA ARG A 277 14.86 1.76 -9.21
C ARG A 277 13.40 2.09 -9.45
N VAL A 278 12.88 3.10 -8.76
CA VAL A 278 11.52 3.62 -8.96
C VAL A 278 11.63 5.10 -9.26
N ILE A 279 10.89 5.57 -10.27
CA ILE A 279 10.64 6.99 -10.49
C ILE A 279 9.31 7.35 -9.84
N ARG A 280 9.28 8.50 -9.15
CA ARG A 280 8.10 9.13 -8.57
C ARG A 280 8.02 10.57 -9.04
N ALA A 281 6.84 11.00 -9.46
CA ALA A 281 6.56 12.39 -9.81
C ALA A 281 5.34 12.89 -9.04
N ILE A 282 5.57 13.80 -8.09
CA ILE A 282 4.51 14.47 -7.35
C ILE A 282 4.09 15.71 -8.13
N CYS A 283 2.81 15.79 -8.45
CA CYS A 283 2.21 16.83 -9.27
C CYS A 283 1.15 17.57 -8.46
N LEU A 284 1.29 18.89 -8.33
CA LEU A 284 0.25 19.75 -7.78
C LEU A 284 -0.69 20.20 -8.90
N LEU A 285 -1.99 20.06 -8.68
CA LEU A 285 -3.03 20.40 -9.66
C LEU A 285 -4.05 21.38 -9.08
N ARG A 286 -4.67 22.16 -9.96
CA ARG A 286 -5.77 23.09 -9.66
C ARG A 286 -7.11 22.63 -10.26
N HIS A 287 -7.17 21.37 -10.64
CA HIS A 287 -8.33 20.70 -11.22
C HIS A 287 -8.30 19.21 -10.87
N PRO A 288 -9.47 18.54 -10.86
CA PRO A 288 -9.52 17.08 -10.70
C PRO A 288 -8.86 16.38 -11.88
N VAL A 289 -8.42 15.14 -11.66
CA VAL A 289 -7.82 14.30 -12.71
C VAL A 289 -8.83 14.00 -13.82
N LYS A 290 -8.35 13.97 -15.06
CA LYS A 290 -9.17 13.69 -16.24
C LYS A 290 -9.47 12.20 -16.34
N VAL A 291 -10.72 11.84 -16.11
CA VAL A 291 -11.27 10.50 -16.35
C VAL A 291 -12.33 10.56 -17.45
N ARG A 292 -12.69 9.42 -18.05
CA ARG A 292 -13.75 9.42 -19.06
C ARG A 292 -15.10 9.82 -18.43
N GLY A 293 -15.82 10.67 -19.14
CA GLY A 293 -17.17 11.11 -18.80
C GLY A 293 -17.12 12.40 -17.98
N ASP A 294 -18.23 12.71 -17.31
CA ASP A 294 -18.38 13.97 -16.57
C ASP A 294 -17.97 13.85 -15.09
N THR A 295 -17.45 12.69 -14.68
CA THR A 295 -17.04 12.45 -13.29
C THR A 295 -15.76 13.21 -12.97
N LYS A 296 -15.74 13.85 -11.79
CA LYS A 296 -14.63 14.65 -11.29
C LYS A 296 -14.25 14.14 -9.90
N PRO A 297 -13.53 13.01 -9.81
CA PRO A 297 -13.23 12.40 -8.51
C PRO A 297 -12.35 13.33 -7.68
N ALA A 298 -12.68 13.51 -6.41
CA ALA A 298 -11.85 14.27 -5.48
C ALA A 298 -10.62 13.47 -5.03
N SER A 299 -10.70 12.14 -5.11
CA SER A 299 -9.58 11.23 -4.96
C SER A 299 -9.75 9.99 -5.83
N CYS A 300 -8.67 9.48 -6.41
CA CYS A 300 -8.73 8.28 -7.24
C CYS A 300 -7.40 7.55 -7.34
N GLN A 301 -7.48 6.28 -7.73
CA GLN A 301 -6.36 5.53 -8.27
C GLN A 301 -6.60 5.26 -9.76
N ILE A 302 -5.55 5.38 -10.56
CA ILE A 302 -5.52 5.00 -11.97
C ILE A 302 -4.34 4.05 -12.18
N ILE A 303 -4.62 2.89 -12.74
CA ILE A 303 -3.60 1.91 -13.13
C ILE A 303 -3.42 2.00 -14.64
N ILE A 304 -2.18 2.10 -15.11
CA ILE A 304 -1.82 2.07 -16.52
C ILE A 304 -1.12 0.74 -16.77
N PRO A 305 -1.83 -0.26 -17.30
CA PRO A 305 -1.24 -1.56 -17.57
C PRO A 305 -0.08 -1.43 -18.55
N GLN A 306 1.02 -2.13 -18.26
CA GLN A 306 2.26 -2.16 -19.03
C GLN A 306 2.05 -2.31 -20.55
N LYS A 307 1.09 -3.15 -20.97
CA LYS A 307 0.79 -3.40 -22.40
C LYS A 307 0.19 -2.20 -23.11
N GLN A 308 -0.52 -1.33 -22.41
CA GLN A 308 -1.11 -0.10 -22.98
C GLN A 308 -0.05 0.94 -23.35
N VAL A 309 1.16 0.79 -22.79
CA VAL A 309 2.28 1.75 -22.92
C VAL A 309 3.60 1.08 -23.33
N GLN A 310 3.55 -0.18 -23.78
CA GLN A 310 4.71 -0.95 -24.27
C GLN A 310 5.86 -1.06 -23.26
N ARG A 311 5.52 -1.38 -22.01
CA ARG A 311 6.45 -1.56 -20.89
C ARG A 311 6.44 -3.00 -20.37
N HIS A 312 7.28 -3.26 -19.38
CA HIS A 312 7.28 -4.50 -18.56
C HIS A 312 6.68 -4.30 -17.16
N ASN A 313 6.49 -3.06 -16.74
CA ASN A 313 5.93 -2.68 -15.45
C ASN A 313 4.84 -1.63 -15.64
N ASP A 314 3.79 -1.76 -14.85
CA ASP A 314 2.70 -0.79 -14.81
C ASP A 314 3.15 0.61 -14.36
N ILE A 315 2.35 1.62 -14.73
CA ILE A 315 2.46 2.97 -14.17
C ILE A 315 1.24 3.21 -13.29
N TYR A 316 1.46 3.73 -12.09
CA TYR A 316 0.41 4.02 -11.13
C TYR A 316 0.23 5.54 -11.03
N VAL A 317 -1.02 5.97 -10.96
CA VAL A 317 -1.39 7.36 -10.63
C VAL A 317 -2.31 7.32 -9.42
N CYS A 318 -1.93 7.99 -8.35
CA CYS A 318 -2.79 8.21 -7.19
C CYS A 318 -3.06 9.70 -7.08
N CYS A 319 -4.31 10.11 -6.86
CA CYS A 319 -4.67 11.50 -6.68
C CYS A 319 -5.49 11.68 -5.42
N MET A 320 -5.11 12.68 -4.63
CA MET A 320 -5.80 13.09 -3.42
C MET A 320 -6.19 14.56 -3.50
N GLY A 321 -7.30 14.90 -2.87
CA GLY A 321 -7.87 16.25 -2.85
C GLY A 321 -8.28 16.65 -1.45
N GLN A 322 -9.10 17.70 -1.34
CA GLN A 322 -9.55 18.22 -0.05
C GLN A 322 -10.29 17.19 0.82
N THR A 323 -10.96 16.20 0.22
CA THR A 323 -11.78 15.22 0.94
C THR A 323 -10.98 14.26 1.82
N THR A 324 -9.67 14.12 1.57
CA THR A 324 -8.72 13.38 2.41
C THR A 324 -7.91 14.30 3.34
N MET A 325 -8.21 15.60 3.37
CA MET A 325 -7.55 16.62 4.20
C MET A 325 -6.05 16.81 3.92
N VAL A 326 -5.54 16.31 2.80
CA VAL A 326 -4.12 16.47 2.40
C VAL A 326 -3.87 17.74 1.62
N THR A 327 -4.90 18.35 1.05
CA THR A 327 -4.79 19.57 0.26
C THR A 327 -5.87 20.58 0.66
N PRO A 328 -5.62 21.89 0.46
CA PRO A 328 -6.65 22.91 0.56
C PRO A 328 -7.74 22.72 -0.51
N LYS A 329 -8.84 23.46 -0.36
CA LYS A 329 -9.91 23.50 -1.38
C LYS A 329 -9.36 23.86 -2.76
N ASP A 330 -9.89 23.18 -3.78
CA ASP A 330 -9.54 23.33 -5.21
C ASP A 330 -8.06 23.02 -5.54
N TRP A 331 -7.34 22.39 -4.63
CA TRP A 331 -6.02 21.80 -4.86
C TRP A 331 -6.11 20.28 -4.86
N TYR A 332 -5.20 19.67 -5.61
CA TYR A 332 -5.00 18.24 -5.65
C TYR A 332 -3.51 17.94 -5.67
N VAL A 333 -3.13 16.82 -5.08
CA VAL A 333 -1.80 16.24 -5.18
C VAL A 333 -1.96 14.90 -5.89
N ALA A 334 -1.18 14.70 -6.94
CA ALA A 334 -1.17 13.46 -7.70
C ALA A 334 0.25 12.91 -7.80
N LEU A 335 0.43 11.64 -7.46
CA LEU A 335 1.68 10.92 -7.62
C LEU A 335 1.60 10.03 -8.85
N VAL A 336 2.63 10.09 -9.70
CA VAL A 336 2.87 9.13 -10.78
C VAL A 336 4.10 8.30 -10.44
N SER A 337 3.99 6.97 -10.45
CA SER A 337 5.11 6.07 -10.13
C SER A 337 5.21 4.86 -11.08
N THR A 338 6.43 4.40 -11.32
CA THR A 338 6.72 3.13 -12.02
C THR A 338 8.14 2.65 -11.73
N THR A 339 8.40 1.36 -11.93
CA THR A 339 9.75 0.80 -11.94
C THR A 339 10.54 1.32 -13.14
N VAL A 340 11.79 1.74 -12.96
CA VAL A 340 12.61 2.29 -14.05
C VAL A 340 13.14 1.18 -14.94
N GLU A 341 12.87 1.27 -16.24
CA GLU A 341 13.29 0.30 -17.26
C GLU A 341 14.38 0.86 -18.20
N THR A 342 14.53 2.18 -18.27
CA THR A 342 15.41 2.86 -19.24
C THR A 342 16.40 3.81 -18.57
N ASN A 343 17.23 4.46 -19.40
CA ASN A 343 18.15 5.52 -18.96
C ASN A 343 17.49 6.91 -18.92
N ASN A 344 16.22 7.04 -19.30
CA ASN A 344 15.48 8.29 -19.24
C ASN A 344 14.15 8.12 -18.46
N PRO A 345 14.21 8.03 -17.12
CA PRO A 345 13.07 7.66 -16.30
C PRO A 345 11.86 8.60 -16.45
N GLU A 346 12.08 9.90 -16.66
CA GLU A 346 10.99 10.87 -16.82
C GLU A 346 10.13 10.64 -18.06
N GLU A 347 10.70 10.06 -19.13
CA GLU A 347 9.94 9.71 -20.33
C GLU A 347 8.96 8.56 -20.06
N GLU A 348 9.31 7.65 -19.16
CA GLU A 348 8.53 6.44 -18.85
C GLU A 348 7.19 6.80 -18.19
N ILE A 349 7.13 7.88 -17.41
CA ILE A 349 5.91 8.33 -16.71
C ILE A 349 5.05 9.30 -17.51
N LYS A 350 5.45 9.66 -18.75
CA LYS A 350 4.68 10.58 -19.60
C LYS A 350 3.20 10.19 -19.77
N PRO A 351 2.83 8.91 -19.96
CA PRO A 351 1.43 8.53 -20.06
C PRO A 351 0.61 8.90 -18.81
N GLY A 352 1.21 8.74 -17.63
CA GLY A 352 0.59 9.16 -16.36
C GLY A 352 0.48 10.68 -16.24
N LEU A 353 1.57 11.41 -16.55
CA LEU A 353 1.58 12.88 -16.52
C LEU A 353 0.55 13.49 -17.49
N ALA A 354 0.35 12.89 -18.66
CA ALA A 354 -0.62 13.36 -19.65
C ALA A 354 -2.07 13.35 -19.15
N LEU A 355 -2.41 12.48 -18.17
CA LEU A 355 -3.72 12.46 -17.52
C LEU A 355 -3.93 13.63 -16.54
N LEU A 356 -2.83 14.26 -16.11
CA LEU A 356 -2.79 15.28 -15.07
C LEU A 356 -2.68 16.71 -15.64
N GLU A 357 -2.40 16.88 -16.93
CA GLU A 357 -2.23 18.20 -17.53
C GLU A 357 -3.53 19.05 -17.48
N PRO A 358 -3.44 20.37 -17.23
CA PRO A 358 -2.23 21.15 -16.94
C PRO A 358 -1.69 21.00 -15.50
N ILE A 359 -0.40 20.63 -15.37
CA ILE A 359 0.25 20.50 -14.06
C ILE A 359 0.72 21.88 -13.55
N TYR A 360 0.36 22.25 -12.32
CA TYR A 360 0.78 23.51 -11.71
C TYR A 360 2.26 23.48 -11.29
N GLN A 361 2.68 22.38 -10.66
CA GLN A 361 4.08 22.15 -10.27
C GLN A 361 4.37 20.65 -10.22
N LYS A 362 5.58 20.26 -10.62
CA LYS A 362 6.04 18.87 -10.67
C LYS A 362 7.36 18.70 -9.91
N PHE A 363 7.44 17.68 -9.06
CA PHE A 363 8.66 17.27 -8.36
C PHE A 363 8.98 15.83 -8.73
N VAL A 364 10.15 15.57 -9.31
CA VAL A 364 10.54 14.23 -9.76
C VAL A 364 11.69 13.70 -8.92
N THR A 365 11.56 12.47 -8.46
CA THR A 365 12.59 11.74 -7.73
C THR A 365 12.79 10.35 -8.32
N VAL A 366 14.04 9.87 -8.32
CA VAL A 366 14.38 8.50 -8.67
C VAL A 366 15.11 7.88 -7.49
N THR A 367 14.58 6.78 -6.97
CA THR A 367 15.08 6.12 -5.76
C THR A 367 15.52 4.70 -6.08
N ASP A 368 16.66 4.30 -5.52
CA ASP A 368 17.14 2.92 -5.59
C ASP A 368 16.37 2.02 -4.61
N LEU A 369 15.92 0.86 -5.09
CA LEU A 369 15.29 -0.16 -4.25
C LEU A 369 16.35 -1.10 -3.71
N HIS A 370 16.26 -1.39 -2.41
CA HIS A 370 17.16 -2.26 -1.68
C HIS A 370 16.41 -3.35 -0.93
N GLU A 371 17.04 -4.53 -0.85
CA GLU A 371 16.60 -5.66 -0.05
C GLU A 371 17.76 -6.18 0.82
N PRO A 372 17.46 -6.81 1.97
CA PRO A 372 18.48 -7.50 2.77
C PRO A 372 19.24 -8.56 1.96
N ILE A 373 20.55 -8.68 2.23
CA ILE A 373 21.37 -9.80 1.72
C ILE A 373 21.13 -11.06 2.56
N GLU A 374 20.88 -10.90 3.86
CA GLU A 374 20.68 -11.98 4.83
C GLU A 374 19.33 -11.85 5.55
N ASP A 375 18.77 -12.96 6.02
CA ASP A 375 17.49 -13.00 6.74
C ASP A 375 17.55 -12.41 8.16
N GLY A 376 18.76 -12.17 8.70
CA GLY A 376 18.95 -11.60 10.04
C GLY A 376 18.81 -12.57 11.20
N THR A 377 18.50 -13.85 10.96
CA THR A 377 18.25 -14.83 12.04
C THR A 377 19.52 -15.14 12.83
N ALA A 378 20.67 -15.20 12.16
CA ALA A 378 21.99 -15.38 12.78
C ALA A 378 22.54 -14.08 13.38
N SER A 379 22.50 -12.98 12.63
CA SER A 379 23.08 -11.69 13.04
C SER A 379 22.23 -10.89 14.02
N LYS A 380 20.94 -11.22 14.14
CA LYS A 380 19.92 -10.45 14.88
C LYS A 380 19.74 -9.01 14.36
N LEU A 381 20.10 -8.78 13.09
CA LEU A 381 19.82 -7.56 12.36
C LEU A 381 18.73 -7.87 11.32
N PHE A 382 17.52 -7.35 11.51
CA PHE A 382 16.39 -7.57 10.61
C PHE A 382 16.14 -6.31 9.79
N ILE A 383 16.40 -6.39 8.50
CA ILE A 383 16.28 -5.25 7.59
C ILE A 383 14.98 -5.40 6.80
N SER A 384 14.21 -4.32 6.70
CA SER A 384 13.04 -4.23 5.82
C SER A 384 13.47 -4.00 4.37
N SER A 385 12.57 -4.31 3.43
CA SER A 385 12.77 -3.99 2.02
C SER A 385 12.39 -2.53 1.73
N SER A 386 12.90 -1.98 0.63
CA SER A 386 12.45 -0.67 0.14
C SER A 386 11.04 -0.76 -0.42
N TYR A 387 10.26 0.30 -0.28
CA TYR A 387 8.93 0.39 -0.88
C TYR A 387 9.00 0.43 -2.41
N ASP A 388 8.26 -0.47 -3.04
CA ASP A 388 8.19 -0.60 -4.50
C ASP A 388 7.36 0.53 -5.15
N ALA A 389 7.12 0.40 -6.46
CA ALA A 389 6.39 1.40 -7.24
C ALA A 389 4.86 1.32 -7.08
N THR A 390 4.33 0.27 -6.47
CA THR A 390 2.88 0.01 -6.42
C THR A 390 2.17 1.06 -5.60
N SER A 391 0.93 1.38 -5.98
CA SER A 391 0.10 2.36 -5.27
C SER A 391 -0.65 1.78 -4.07
N HIS A 392 -0.32 0.58 -3.57
CA HIS A 392 -1.02 -0.06 -2.45
C HIS A 392 -0.08 -0.82 -1.48
N PHE A 393 -0.53 -1.06 -0.25
CA PHE A 393 0.33 -1.61 0.82
C PHE A 393 0.56 -3.13 0.83
N GLU A 394 0.02 -3.91 -0.10
CA GLU A 394 0.04 -5.37 0.02
C GLU A 394 1.47 -5.95 0.10
N THR A 395 2.39 -5.52 -0.78
CA THR A 395 3.79 -5.97 -0.76
C THR A 395 4.54 -5.51 0.49
N THR A 396 4.30 -4.28 0.95
CA THR A 396 4.81 -3.78 2.23
C THR A 396 4.32 -4.64 3.40
N CYS A 397 3.06 -5.05 3.42
CA CYS A 397 2.54 -5.92 4.47
C CYS A 397 3.18 -7.30 4.48
N LEU A 398 3.47 -7.86 3.31
CA LEU A 398 4.20 -9.12 3.20
C LEU A 398 5.61 -8.96 3.80
N ASP A 399 6.31 -7.86 3.54
CA ASP A 399 7.62 -7.58 4.15
C ASP A 399 7.53 -7.42 5.69
N ILE A 400 6.51 -6.72 6.21
CA ILE A 400 6.26 -6.61 7.66
C ILE A 400 6.05 -7.99 8.30
N LEU A 401 5.24 -8.84 7.68
CA LEU A 401 4.95 -10.20 8.17
C LEU A 401 6.18 -11.10 8.10
N ASP A 402 6.99 -10.96 7.06
CA ASP A 402 8.25 -11.67 6.90
C ASP A 402 9.27 -11.24 7.97
N VAL A 403 9.49 -9.94 8.18
CA VAL A 403 10.35 -9.40 9.25
C VAL A 403 9.87 -9.90 10.61
N PHE A 404 8.55 -9.86 10.88
CA PHE A 404 7.98 -10.39 12.11
C PHE A 404 8.28 -11.88 12.30
N CYS A 405 8.12 -12.68 11.24
CA CYS A 405 8.39 -14.12 11.27
C CYS A 405 9.88 -14.40 11.55
N ARG A 406 10.79 -13.70 10.86
CA ARG A 406 12.25 -13.85 11.05
C ARG A 406 12.68 -13.43 12.45
N TYR A 407 12.09 -12.36 12.99
CA TYR A 407 12.39 -11.86 14.33
C TYR A 407 11.87 -12.78 15.44
N THR A 408 10.60 -13.21 15.36
CA THR A 408 9.95 -13.99 16.42
C THR A 408 10.16 -15.49 16.30
N GLY A 409 10.52 -15.97 15.10
CA GLY A 409 10.62 -17.38 14.75
C GLY A 409 9.27 -18.06 14.48
N GLN A 410 8.17 -17.32 14.41
CA GLN A 410 6.83 -17.85 14.16
C GLN A 410 6.03 -16.95 13.21
N PRO A 411 5.20 -17.54 12.32
CA PRO A 411 4.32 -16.75 11.47
C PRO A 411 3.29 -16.00 12.32
N PHE A 412 2.89 -14.82 11.85
CA PHE A 412 1.85 -14.04 12.53
C PHE A 412 0.50 -14.76 12.49
N ASP A 413 -0.14 -14.90 13.64
CA ASP A 413 -1.45 -15.57 13.76
C ASP A 413 -2.61 -14.58 13.65
N PHE A 414 -3.27 -14.58 12.49
CA PHE A 414 -4.45 -13.76 12.22
C PHE A 414 -5.72 -14.22 12.95
N SER A 415 -5.75 -15.40 13.57
CA SER A 415 -6.96 -15.96 14.19
C SER A 415 -7.52 -15.11 15.34
N ASN A 416 -6.63 -14.36 16.01
CA ASN A 416 -7.01 -13.46 17.09
C ASN A 416 -7.74 -12.19 16.62
N ILE A 417 -7.66 -11.85 15.33
CA ILE A 417 -8.28 -10.65 14.75
C ILE A 417 -9.77 -10.87 14.47
N THR A 418 -10.14 -12.08 14.05
CA THR A 418 -11.52 -12.42 13.69
C THR A 418 -12.49 -12.19 14.85
N ARG A 419 -12.05 -12.44 16.10
CA ARG A 419 -12.86 -12.19 17.31
C ARG A 419 -13.15 -10.70 17.58
N GLY A 420 -12.32 -9.79 17.07
CA GLY A 420 -12.49 -8.34 17.24
C GLY A 420 -13.37 -7.71 16.16
N LEU A 421 -13.28 -8.20 14.92
CA LEU A 421 -14.11 -7.73 13.80
C LEU A 421 -15.60 -8.01 14.01
N ASP A 422 -15.95 -9.21 14.50
CA ASP A 422 -17.34 -9.56 14.84
C ASP A 422 -17.92 -8.67 15.96
N ALA A 423 -17.05 -8.14 16.84
CA ALA A 423 -17.44 -7.22 17.90
C ALA A 423 -17.60 -5.77 17.40
N GLU A 424 -16.79 -5.31 16.45
CA GLU A 424 -16.93 -3.98 15.84
C GLU A 424 -18.11 -3.91 14.84
N ASP A 425 -18.39 -4.97 14.09
CA ASP A 425 -19.57 -5.06 13.22
C ASP A 425 -20.89 -4.99 14.02
N SER A 426 -20.88 -5.46 15.28
CA SER A 426 -22.04 -5.32 16.19
C SER A 426 -22.22 -3.90 16.76
N LEU A 427 -21.22 -3.03 16.67
CA LEU A 427 -21.27 -1.63 17.11
C LEU A 427 -21.65 -0.67 15.98
N ASN A 428 -21.26 -0.97 14.73
CA ASN A 428 -21.61 -0.15 13.56
C ASN A 428 -22.97 -0.51 12.92
N GLY A 429 -23.63 -1.57 13.38
CA GLY A 429 -25.01 -1.92 13.01
C GLY A 429 -26.10 -1.09 13.72
N ALA A 430 -25.71 -0.09 14.52
CA ALA A 430 -26.60 0.83 15.22
C ALA A 430 -26.33 2.29 14.80
N GLN A 431 -26.48 2.61 13.51
CA GLN A 431 -26.74 3.97 13.02
C GLN A 431 -27.83 3.97 11.97
#